data_AF-A0A0E3SIQ6-F1
#
_entry.id   AF-A0A0E3SIQ6-F1
#
_cell.length_a   1.000
_cell.length_b   1.000
_cell.length_c   1.000
_cell.angle_alpha   90.00
_cell.angle_beta   90.00
_cell.angle_gamma   90.00
#
_symmetry.space_group_name_H-M   'P 1'
#
loop_
_entity.id
_entity.type
_entity.pdbx_description
1 polymer ?
#
loop_
_entity_poly.entity_id
_entity_poly.type
_entity_poly.pdbx_seq_one_letter_code
_entity_poly.pdbx_strand_id
1 'polypeptide(L)'
;MRIQGNWRFLSELPAAGFILLLSLLFITFGGRIEVPSISGPEIFWLSFLPAFLIANAFGLALHEQSRRGSLFLFAGFLPVLHLLSQQDFLSINGLALGFLVGGLFDLQVLSRNQFSSLARYARSGSRFFFLVLSCYLFIRLLEFVYPFSIEGVRQVFEIGSEELKNLGIAFLAVFFLLMSTTFIRGIQASEVFVYGPSRSGKTLLLLALYSHFVDFYEGTHRETVLSYDVQGKLSRASEEKLRIESMLAELEGGISPKSTSRADLAMYELSGKKNSLVPVGFTFIDYSGEYTEDLEPKKYAGALHSLSEKLSGNEKQLSGFSVEALHRQIGTLSFLELLKNKYSKEVGDQFHNLILACIYKKMKTAGKVIFLIDGDYILDYHGEGRKELTALFGHYFRLMDRLGSEKSYALVLTKTDKLKDLSEIPDNSERAREIEAEIYSLLEKIPTFREIRNLAKKVPIYFHTVSVDATLPPQVSKDLPEEQQGITQIFPWRVSEVAKFGF
;
A
#
# COMPACT_ATOMS: atom_id res chain seq x y z
N MET A 1 -7.60 -6.49 -13.68
CA MET A 1 -8.95 -5.93 -13.43
C MET A 1 -9.15 -5.59 -11.95
N ARG A 2 -9.86 -4.52 -11.59
CA ARG A 2 -10.30 -4.31 -10.19
C ARG A 2 -11.51 -5.19 -9.90
N ILE A 3 -11.50 -5.93 -8.78
CA ILE A 3 -12.55 -6.92 -8.42
C ILE A 3 -13.95 -6.29 -8.28
N GLN A 4 -14.05 -4.97 -8.08
CA GLN A 4 -15.28 -4.22 -8.33
C GLN A 4 -14.99 -2.92 -9.08
N GLY A 5 -15.81 -2.67 -10.11
CA GLY A 5 -15.60 -1.64 -11.15
C GLY A 5 -15.83 -0.18 -10.73
N ASN A 6 -15.55 0.70 -11.70
CA ASN A 6 -15.39 2.17 -11.71
C ASN A 6 -16.47 3.07 -11.06
N TRP A 7 -17.40 2.56 -10.25
CA TRP A 7 -18.41 3.37 -9.55
C TRP A 7 -17.84 4.24 -8.41
N ARG A 8 -16.51 4.20 -8.21
CA ARG A 8 -15.86 4.93 -7.13
C ARG A 8 -15.97 6.44 -7.31
N PHE A 9 -15.82 6.97 -8.53
CA PHE A 9 -15.95 8.42 -8.77
C PHE A 9 -17.35 8.93 -8.38
N LEU A 10 -18.40 8.20 -8.77
CA LEU A 10 -19.78 8.49 -8.37
C LEU A 10 -20.02 8.35 -6.87
N SER A 11 -19.33 7.43 -6.19
CA SER A 11 -19.41 7.32 -4.71
C SER A 11 -18.55 8.35 -3.95
N GLU A 12 -17.66 9.06 -4.63
CA GLU A 12 -16.79 10.10 -4.06
C GLU A 12 -17.42 11.49 -4.16
N LEU A 13 -18.27 11.72 -5.16
CA LEU A 13 -19.00 12.97 -5.34
C LEU A 13 -19.92 13.33 -4.15
N PRO A 14 -20.66 12.40 -3.50
CA PRO A 14 -21.45 12.72 -2.32
C PRO A 14 -20.58 13.18 -1.14
N ALA A 15 -19.39 12.59 -0.96
CA ALA A 15 -18.47 13.00 0.10
C ALA A 15 -17.90 14.40 -0.17
N ALA A 16 -17.46 14.66 -1.40
CA ALA A 16 -17.01 16.00 -1.82
C ALA A 16 -18.12 17.04 -1.71
N GLY A 17 -19.35 16.70 -2.13
CA GLY A 17 -20.53 17.54 -2.01
C GLY A 17 -20.90 17.83 -0.55
N PHE A 18 -20.79 16.84 0.33
CA PHE A 18 -20.98 17.03 1.78
C PHE A 18 -19.92 17.96 2.38
N ILE A 19 -18.63 17.79 2.02
CA ILE A 19 -17.56 18.68 2.48
C ILE A 19 -17.79 20.11 1.98
N LEU A 20 -18.15 20.26 0.70
CA LEU A 20 -18.45 21.55 0.10
C LEU A 20 -19.66 22.22 0.77
N LEU A 21 -20.72 21.45 1.09
CA LEU A 21 -21.86 21.92 1.86
C LEU A 21 -21.43 22.43 3.24
N LEU A 22 -20.61 21.67 3.96
CA LEU A 22 -20.08 22.11 5.26
C LEU A 22 -19.25 23.39 5.14
N SER A 23 -18.38 23.49 4.13
CA SER A 23 -17.61 24.69 3.87
C SER A 23 -18.49 25.89 3.52
N LEU A 24 -19.56 25.69 2.75
CA LEU A 24 -20.54 26.75 2.42
C LEU A 24 -21.33 27.20 3.65
N LEU A 25 -21.74 26.27 4.51
CA LEU A 25 -22.36 26.61 5.79
C LEU A 25 -21.40 27.45 6.64
N PHE A 26 -20.14 27.03 6.74
CA PHE A 26 -19.12 27.81 7.46
C PHE A 26 -18.95 29.22 6.87
N ILE A 27 -18.88 29.40 5.56
CA ILE A 27 -18.76 30.74 4.96
C ILE A 27 -20.00 31.59 5.24
N THR A 28 -21.18 31.03 5.00
CA THR A 28 -22.45 31.77 5.05
C THR A 28 -22.75 32.26 6.45
N PHE A 29 -22.50 31.40 7.44
CA PHE A 29 -22.81 31.67 8.85
C PHE A 29 -21.61 32.25 9.60
N GLY A 30 -20.40 31.81 9.27
CA GLY A 30 -19.16 32.25 9.90
C GLY A 30 -18.63 33.58 9.37
N GLY A 31 -18.87 33.91 8.10
CA GLY A 31 -18.45 35.19 7.50
C GLY A 31 -19.21 36.41 8.02
N ARG A 32 -20.22 36.21 8.87
CA ARG A 32 -20.95 37.27 9.58
C ARG A 32 -20.40 37.52 10.99
N ILE A 33 -19.43 36.73 11.44
CA ILE A 33 -18.83 36.87 12.77
C ILE A 33 -17.74 37.94 12.71
N GLU A 34 -17.79 38.92 13.61
CA GLU A 34 -16.73 39.91 13.74
C GLU A 34 -15.42 39.25 14.19
N VAL A 35 -14.39 39.40 13.37
CA VAL A 35 -13.04 38.90 13.65
C VAL A 35 -12.21 40.06 14.23
N PRO A 36 -11.57 39.89 15.39
CA PRO A 36 -10.73 40.93 15.97
C PRO A 36 -9.56 41.28 15.05
N SER A 37 -9.01 42.48 15.17
CA SER A 37 -7.88 42.93 14.37
C SER A 37 -6.71 41.95 14.47
N ILE A 38 -6.34 41.34 13.35
CA ILE A 38 -5.30 40.32 13.24
C ILE A 38 -3.97 41.01 12.90
N SER A 39 -2.87 40.55 13.49
CA SER A 39 -1.52 41.06 13.19
C SER A 39 -0.98 40.54 11.86
N GLY A 40 -0.03 41.26 11.25
CA GLY A 40 0.60 40.87 9.97
C GLY A 40 1.13 39.42 9.91
N PRO A 41 1.83 38.91 10.94
CA PRO A 41 2.28 37.51 10.97
C PRO A 41 1.14 36.48 10.97
N GLU A 42 0.02 36.77 11.63
CA GLU A 42 -1.13 35.86 11.69
C GLU A 42 -1.87 35.83 10.35
N ILE A 43 -2.03 36.99 9.69
CA ILE A 43 -2.57 37.09 8.32
C ILE A 43 -1.71 36.28 7.34
N PHE A 44 -0.37 36.33 7.49
CA PHE A 44 0.55 35.50 6.71
C PHE A 44 0.25 34.01 6.89
N TRP A 45 0.15 33.52 8.13
CA TRP A 45 -0.11 32.09 8.40
C TRP A 45 -1.50 31.63 7.98
N LEU A 46 -2.53 32.47 8.15
CA LEU A 46 -3.89 32.22 7.67
C LEU A 46 -3.98 32.09 6.16
N SER A 47 -3.08 32.75 5.43
CA SER A 47 -2.98 32.65 3.97
C SER A 47 -2.09 31.48 3.54
N PHE A 48 -0.97 31.28 4.23
CA PHE A 48 0.02 30.25 3.93
C PHE A 48 -0.55 28.83 4.07
N LEU A 49 -1.22 28.53 5.19
CA LEU A 49 -1.62 27.16 5.49
C LEU A 49 -2.69 26.61 4.51
N PRO A 50 -3.78 27.36 4.18
CA PRO A 50 -4.72 26.92 3.16
C PRO A 50 -4.08 26.79 1.78
N ALA A 51 -3.20 27.72 1.38
CA ALA A 51 -2.50 27.64 0.10
C ALA A 51 -1.59 26.41 0.00
N PHE A 52 -0.82 26.12 1.07
CA PHE A 52 -0.02 24.90 1.18
C PHE A 52 -0.87 23.63 1.08
N LEU A 53 -2.02 23.60 1.74
CA LEU A 53 -2.93 22.45 1.72
C LEU A 53 -3.62 22.26 0.36
N ILE A 54 -3.97 23.35 -0.32
CA ILE A 54 -4.51 23.31 -1.70
C ILE A 54 -3.44 22.84 -2.67
N ALA A 55 -2.19 23.31 -2.54
CA ALA A 55 -1.08 22.82 -3.34
C ALA A 55 -0.94 21.29 -3.22
N ASN A 56 -0.87 20.77 -1.98
CA ASN A 56 -0.79 19.33 -1.72
C ASN A 56 -1.98 18.52 -2.28
N ALA A 57 -3.11 19.17 -2.55
CA ALA A 57 -4.26 18.51 -3.18
C ALA A 57 -3.92 18.04 -4.60
N PHE A 58 -3.02 18.74 -5.32
CA PHE A 58 -2.57 18.32 -6.64
C PHE A 58 -1.75 17.03 -6.56
N GLY A 59 -0.76 16.93 -5.66
CA GLY A 59 0.00 15.71 -5.45
C GLY A 59 -0.86 14.52 -5.03
N LEU A 60 -1.86 14.73 -4.17
CA LEU A 60 -2.80 13.68 -3.79
C LEU A 60 -3.76 13.28 -4.93
N ALA A 61 -4.00 14.14 -5.91
CA ALA A 61 -4.87 13.84 -7.05
C ALA A 61 -4.23 12.82 -8.02
N LEU A 62 -2.89 12.79 -8.07
CA LEU A 62 -2.13 11.94 -8.98
C LEU A 62 -2.26 10.44 -8.67
N HIS A 63 -2.56 10.08 -7.42
CA HIS A 63 -2.71 8.70 -7.00
C HIS A 63 -4.17 8.38 -6.64
N GLU A 64 -4.72 7.29 -7.20
CA GLU A 64 -6.16 7.00 -7.15
C GLU A 64 -6.71 6.95 -5.72
N GLN A 65 -5.93 6.38 -4.80
CA GLN A 65 -6.39 6.17 -3.43
C GLN A 65 -6.34 7.44 -2.55
N SER A 66 -5.57 8.45 -2.94
CA SER A 66 -5.49 9.74 -2.24
C SER A 66 -6.42 10.79 -2.83
N ARG A 67 -7.09 10.49 -3.95
CA ARG A 67 -8.01 11.42 -4.63
C ARG A 67 -9.13 11.93 -3.73
N ARG A 68 -9.66 11.12 -2.81
CA ARG A 68 -10.62 11.59 -1.78
C ARG A 68 -10.04 12.67 -0.88
N GLY A 69 -8.77 12.52 -0.50
CA GLY A 69 -8.03 13.53 0.25
C GLY A 69 -7.86 14.81 -0.57
N SER A 70 -7.51 14.69 -1.85
CA SER A 70 -7.43 15.83 -2.77
C SER A 70 -8.76 16.60 -2.86
N LEU A 71 -9.87 15.88 -3.08
CA LEU A 71 -11.22 16.47 -3.12
C LEU A 71 -11.57 17.15 -1.80
N PHE A 72 -11.24 16.54 -0.65
CA PHE A 72 -11.43 17.17 0.66
C PHE A 72 -10.63 18.47 0.79
N LEU A 73 -9.37 18.49 0.36
CA LEU A 73 -8.54 19.69 0.48
C LEU A 73 -9.05 20.83 -0.41
N PHE A 74 -9.42 20.54 -1.66
CA PHE A 74 -10.05 21.55 -2.51
C PHE A 74 -11.38 22.05 -1.94
N ALA A 75 -12.30 21.13 -1.59
CA ALA A 75 -13.63 21.48 -1.09
C ALA A 75 -13.61 22.13 0.30
N GLY A 76 -12.59 21.85 1.12
CA GLY A 76 -12.41 22.42 2.44
C GLY A 76 -11.71 23.77 2.44
N PHE A 77 -10.64 23.94 1.66
CA PHE A 77 -9.75 25.10 1.77
C PHE A 77 -9.94 26.17 0.69
N LEU A 78 -10.43 25.85 -0.52
CA LEU A 78 -10.78 26.90 -1.50
C LEU A 78 -11.86 27.85 -0.95
N PRO A 79 -12.92 27.36 -0.29
CA PRO A 79 -13.94 28.26 0.24
C PRO A 79 -13.41 29.08 1.43
N VAL A 80 -12.48 28.52 2.23
CA VAL A 80 -11.78 29.27 3.29
C VAL A 80 -10.95 30.41 2.70
N LEU A 81 -10.18 30.19 1.62
CA LEU A 81 -9.45 31.26 0.95
C LEU A 81 -10.39 32.34 0.41
N HIS A 82 -11.54 31.94 -0.14
CA HIS A 82 -12.54 32.90 -0.59
C HIS A 82 -13.06 33.77 0.56
N LEU A 83 -13.35 33.19 1.72
CA LEU A 83 -13.77 33.93 2.91
C LEU A 83 -12.69 34.90 3.39
N LEU A 84 -11.43 34.46 3.45
CA LEU A 84 -10.31 35.33 3.84
C LEU A 84 -10.13 36.49 2.87
N SER A 85 -10.44 36.29 1.57
CA SER A 85 -10.42 37.35 0.57
C SER A 85 -11.48 38.42 0.79
N GLN A 86 -12.67 38.04 1.26
CA GLN A 86 -13.76 38.99 1.50
C GLN A 86 -13.53 39.85 2.74
N GLN A 87 -12.71 39.37 3.67
CA GLN A 87 -12.41 40.00 4.95
C GLN A 87 -11.05 40.72 4.97
N ASP A 88 -10.41 40.89 3.81
CA ASP A 88 -9.08 41.48 3.65
C ASP A 88 -7.96 40.82 4.50
N PHE A 89 -8.13 39.54 4.85
CA PHE A 89 -7.16 38.74 5.61
C PHE A 89 -6.24 37.91 4.72
N LEU A 90 -6.14 38.25 3.42
CA LEU A 90 -5.22 37.59 2.50
C LEU A 90 -3.88 38.34 2.40
N SER A 91 -2.81 37.64 2.76
CA SER A 91 -1.44 38.02 2.47
C SER A 91 -1.00 37.37 1.15
N ILE A 92 -0.68 38.18 0.15
CA ILE A 92 -0.10 37.72 -1.13
C ILE A 92 1.19 36.92 -0.89
N ASN A 93 2.03 37.39 0.04
CA ASN A 93 3.28 36.71 0.40
C ASN A 93 3.00 35.34 1.05
N GLY A 94 2.01 35.25 1.94
CA GLY A 94 1.60 33.99 2.54
C GLY A 94 1.06 33.00 1.50
N LEU A 95 0.18 33.45 0.62
CA LEU A 95 -0.36 32.64 -0.49
C LEU A 95 0.75 32.10 -1.40
N ALA A 96 1.60 32.99 -1.92
CA ALA A 96 2.65 32.63 -2.87
C ALA A 96 3.63 31.62 -2.25
N LEU A 97 4.05 31.86 -1.00
CA LEU A 97 4.98 30.96 -0.31
C LEU A 97 4.31 29.63 0.04
N GLY A 98 3.02 29.63 0.39
CA GLY A 98 2.22 28.43 0.62
C GLY A 98 2.14 27.54 -0.62
N PHE A 99 1.78 28.12 -1.77
CA PHE A 99 1.74 27.38 -3.04
C PHE A 99 3.11 26.87 -3.47
N LEU A 100 4.16 27.69 -3.33
CA LEU A 100 5.52 27.30 -3.71
C LEU A 100 6.03 26.15 -2.84
N VAL A 101 5.93 26.26 -1.51
CA VAL A 101 6.39 25.23 -0.58
C VAL A 101 5.57 23.94 -0.77
N GLY A 102 4.25 24.04 -0.94
CA GLY A 102 3.40 22.87 -1.20
C GLY A 102 3.72 22.21 -2.54
N GLY A 103 3.93 22.99 -3.60
CA GLY A 103 4.32 22.46 -4.91
C GLY A 103 5.69 21.78 -4.90
N LEU A 104 6.69 22.36 -4.22
CA LEU A 104 7.99 21.71 -4.03
C LEU A 104 7.86 20.41 -3.23
N PHE A 105 6.99 20.40 -2.22
CA PHE A 105 6.75 19.21 -1.42
C PHE A 105 6.08 18.09 -2.24
N ASP A 106 5.11 18.42 -3.09
CA ASP A 106 4.50 17.49 -4.04
C ASP A 106 5.52 16.89 -5.01
N LEU A 107 6.42 17.72 -5.58
CA LEU A 107 7.48 17.25 -6.47
C LEU A 107 8.47 16.32 -5.74
N GLN A 108 8.83 16.65 -4.49
CA GLN A 108 9.68 15.81 -3.66
C GLN A 108 9.01 14.46 -3.35
N VAL A 109 7.71 14.47 -3.07
CA VAL A 109 6.94 13.26 -2.80
C VAL A 109 6.81 12.39 -4.06
N LEU A 110 6.55 13.01 -5.22
CA LEU A 110 6.45 12.33 -6.51
C LEU A 110 7.77 11.62 -6.85
N SER A 111 8.89 12.34 -6.73
CA SER A 111 10.23 11.82 -7.04
C SER A 111 10.71 10.72 -6.09
N ARG A 112 10.10 10.61 -4.90
CA ARG A 112 10.39 9.54 -3.92
C ARG A 112 9.28 8.49 -3.81
N ASN A 113 8.17 8.66 -4.53
CA ASN A 113 6.95 7.86 -4.43
C ASN A 113 6.44 7.70 -2.97
N GLN A 114 6.47 8.80 -2.20
CA GLN A 114 6.13 8.83 -0.75
C GLN A 114 4.76 9.47 -0.46
N PHE A 115 3.72 9.10 -1.21
CA PHE A 115 2.37 9.68 -1.07
C PHE A 115 1.76 9.52 0.34
N SER A 116 2.21 8.53 1.12
CA SER A 116 1.84 8.38 2.53
C SER A 116 2.32 9.54 3.40
N SER A 117 3.52 10.08 3.13
CA SER A 117 4.05 11.27 3.80
C SER A 117 3.19 12.47 3.47
N LEU A 118 2.90 12.71 2.19
CA LEU A 118 2.05 13.82 1.74
C LEU A 118 0.68 13.81 2.43
N ALA A 119 0.00 12.66 2.40
CA ALA A 119 -1.29 12.51 3.05
C ALA A 119 -1.21 12.70 4.58
N ARG A 120 -0.11 12.30 5.21
CA ARG A 120 0.12 12.51 6.65
C ARG A 120 0.23 13.99 6.99
N TYR A 121 1.06 14.74 6.26
CA TYR A 121 1.21 16.19 6.48
C TYR A 121 -0.06 16.95 6.16
N ALA A 122 -0.73 16.63 5.04
CA ALA A 122 -2.01 17.25 4.69
C ALA A 122 -3.09 16.98 5.75
N ARG A 123 -3.16 15.74 6.27
CA ARG A 123 -4.10 15.38 7.34
C ARG A 123 -3.78 16.11 8.65
N SER A 124 -2.53 16.10 9.08
CA SER A 124 -2.10 16.78 10.31
C SER A 124 -2.32 18.29 10.22
N GLY A 125 -1.94 18.90 9.09
CA GLY A 125 -2.17 20.33 8.84
C GLY A 125 -3.65 20.69 8.82
N SER A 126 -4.49 19.88 8.15
CA SER A 126 -5.95 20.11 8.13
C SER A 126 -6.57 19.95 9.53
N ARG A 127 -6.15 18.94 10.28
CA ARG A 127 -6.61 18.74 11.67
C ARG A 127 -6.24 19.91 12.56
N PHE A 128 -4.99 20.34 12.48
CA PHE A 128 -4.51 21.48 13.25
C PHE A 128 -5.31 22.74 12.92
N PHE A 129 -5.51 23.05 11.63
CA PHE A 129 -6.29 24.20 11.19
C PHE A 129 -7.72 24.17 11.74
N PHE A 130 -8.46 23.10 11.48
CA PHE A 130 -9.86 23.02 11.91
C PHE A 130 -10.01 22.89 13.42
N LEU A 131 -9.03 22.33 14.13
CA LEU A 131 -9.00 22.32 15.59
C LEU A 131 -8.87 23.73 16.15
N VAL A 132 -7.90 24.51 15.67
CA VAL A 132 -7.71 25.91 16.09
C VAL A 132 -8.96 26.73 15.79
N LEU A 133 -9.53 26.58 14.60
CA LEU A 133 -10.76 27.27 14.20
C LEU A 133 -11.97 26.85 15.06
N SER A 134 -12.09 25.55 15.39
CA SER A 134 -13.14 25.06 16.29
C SER A 134 -13.00 25.64 17.70
N CYS A 135 -11.78 25.68 18.23
CA CYS A 135 -11.49 26.28 19.53
C CYS A 135 -11.83 27.78 19.55
N TYR A 136 -11.46 28.51 18.49
CA TYR A 136 -11.83 29.92 18.35
C TYR A 136 -13.34 30.14 18.37
N LEU A 137 -14.09 29.41 17.53
CA LEU A 137 -15.55 29.51 17.48
C LEU A 137 -16.20 29.09 18.80
N PHE A 138 -15.64 28.09 19.47
CA PHE A 138 -16.12 27.65 20.79
C PHE A 138 -15.91 28.73 21.86
N ILE A 139 -14.73 29.37 21.90
CA ILE A 139 -14.45 30.48 22.84
C ILE A 139 -15.43 31.63 22.60
N ARG A 140 -15.64 32.03 21.33
CA ARG A 140 -16.64 33.04 20.97
C ARG A 140 -18.04 32.65 21.44
N LEU A 141 -18.40 31.37 21.35
CA LEU A 141 -19.71 30.89 21.79
C LEU A 141 -19.86 30.98 23.31
N LEU A 142 -18.78 30.72 24.07
CA LEU A 142 -18.77 30.90 25.52
C LEU A 142 -18.87 32.36 25.94
N GLU A 143 -18.29 33.30 25.19
CA GLU A 143 -18.41 34.76 25.45
C GLU A 143 -19.88 35.21 25.46
N PHE A 144 -20.72 34.68 24.57
CA PHE A 144 -22.16 34.96 24.54
C PHE A 144 -22.94 34.45 25.76
N VAL A 145 -22.42 33.43 26.44
CA VAL A 145 -23.07 32.80 27.61
C VAL A 145 -22.51 33.37 28.92
N TYR A 146 -21.46 34.20 28.85
CA TYR A 146 -20.83 34.81 30.00
C TYR A 146 -21.52 36.14 30.38
N PRO A 147 -21.80 36.39 31.68
CA PRO A 147 -21.57 35.51 32.83
C PRO A 147 -22.62 34.39 32.91
N PHE A 148 -22.15 33.15 33.12
CA PHE A 148 -22.96 31.92 33.23
C PHE A 148 -23.99 32.03 34.37
N SER A 149 -25.12 32.65 34.08
CA SER A 149 -26.24 32.85 34.99
C SER A 149 -27.49 32.22 34.40
N ILE A 150 -28.39 31.73 35.26
CA ILE A 150 -29.65 31.10 34.83
C ILE A 150 -30.49 32.09 34.02
N GLU A 151 -30.53 33.36 34.43
CA GLU A 151 -31.14 34.47 33.66
C GLU A 151 -30.42 34.76 32.33
N GLY A 152 -29.09 34.73 32.28
CA GLY A 152 -28.31 34.98 31.05
C GLY A 152 -28.50 33.89 29.99
N VAL A 153 -28.53 32.62 30.40
CA VAL A 153 -28.86 31.50 29.50
C VAL A 153 -30.31 31.63 29.00
N ARG A 154 -31.25 32.00 29.87
CA ARG A 154 -32.66 32.14 29.51
C ARG A 154 -32.91 33.31 28.55
N GLN A 155 -32.25 34.45 28.75
CA GLN A 155 -32.29 35.58 27.81
C GLN A 155 -31.69 35.23 26.44
N VAL A 156 -30.59 34.49 26.38
CA VAL A 156 -29.97 34.05 25.11
C VAL A 156 -30.90 33.11 24.32
N PHE A 157 -31.61 32.21 25.01
CA PHE A 157 -32.57 31.30 24.38
C PHE A 157 -33.92 31.95 24.04
N GLU A 158 -34.38 32.94 24.80
CA GLU A 158 -35.64 33.66 24.56
C GLU A 158 -35.50 34.78 23.50
N ILE A 159 -34.32 35.42 23.39
CA ILE A 159 -34.06 36.48 22.40
C ILE A 159 -33.58 35.92 21.06
N GLY A 160 -33.12 34.66 21.00
CA GLY A 160 -32.82 33.96 19.76
C GLY A 160 -31.94 34.78 18.81
N SER A 161 -30.84 35.35 19.30
CA SER A 161 -29.99 36.20 18.46
C SER A 161 -29.53 35.40 17.25
N GLU A 162 -29.79 35.92 16.05
CA GLU A 162 -29.37 35.27 14.81
C GLU A 162 -27.86 34.98 14.83
N GLU A 163 -27.09 35.81 15.52
CA GLU A 163 -25.66 35.67 15.72
C GLU A 163 -25.27 34.40 16.49
N LEU A 164 -25.95 34.05 17.59
CA LEU A 164 -25.70 32.80 18.32
C LEU A 164 -26.01 31.58 17.46
N LYS A 165 -27.12 31.64 16.69
CA LYS A 165 -27.50 30.58 15.76
C LYS A 165 -26.44 30.43 14.65
N ASN A 166 -25.99 31.53 14.07
CA ASN A 166 -24.96 31.55 13.03
C ASN A 166 -23.63 30.99 13.56
N LEU A 167 -23.21 31.40 14.76
CA LEU A 167 -22.01 30.92 15.42
C LEU A 167 -22.08 29.43 15.75
N GLY A 168 -23.23 28.95 16.23
CA GLY A 168 -23.46 27.52 16.50
C GLY A 168 -23.41 26.67 15.23
N ILE A 169 -24.02 27.12 14.13
CA ILE A 169 -23.96 26.42 12.83
C ILE A 169 -22.52 26.42 12.29
N ALA A 170 -21.82 27.56 12.36
CA ALA A 170 -20.42 27.66 11.93
C ALA A 170 -19.51 26.72 12.74
N PHE A 171 -19.68 26.67 14.06
CA PHE A 171 -18.94 25.74 14.93
C PHE A 171 -19.20 24.29 14.54
N LEU A 172 -20.47 23.89 14.39
CA LEU A 172 -20.81 22.53 13.98
C LEU A 172 -20.21 22.18 12.61
N ALA A 173 -20.29 23.09 11.65
CA ALA A 173 -19.72 22.89 10.32
C ALA A 173 -18.21 22.63 10.38
N VAL A 174 -17.47 23.48 11.11
CA VAL A 174 -16.02 23.34 11.30
C VAL A 174 -15.67 22.05 12.08
N PHE A 175 -16.46 21.71 13.10
CA PHE A 175 -16.28 20.47 13.86
C PHE A 175 -16.47 19.23 12.97
N PHE A 176 -17.49 19.22 12.10
CA PHE A 176 -17.67 18.14 11.14
C PHE A 176 -16.56 18.10 10.07
N LEU A 177 -16.02 19.25 9.66
CA LEU A 177 -14.83 19.32 8.79
C LEU A 177 -13.60 18.70 9.48
N LEU A 178 -13.40 18.99 10.77
CA LEU A 178 -12.33 18.38 11.59
C LEU A 178 -12.46 16.85 11.61
N MET A 179 -13.65 16.32 11.86
CA MET A 179 -13.91 14.86 11.86
C MET A 179 -13.72 14.24 10.46
N SER A 180 -14.05 15.00 9.41
CA SER A 180 -13.92 14.61 8.01
C SER A 180 -12.46 14.58 7.51
N THR A 181 -11.48 15.08 8.27
CA THR A 181 -10.05 14.93 7.92
C THR A 181 -9.59 13.48 7.75
N THR A 182 -10.37 12.52 8.25
CA THR A 182 -10.18 11.07 8.03
C THR A 182 -10.31 10.64 6.56
N PHE A 183 -10.89 11.48 5.70
CA PHE A 183 -10.92 11.27 4.25
C PHE A 183 -9.56 11.45 3.57
N ILE A 184 -8.63 12.19 4.19
CA ILE A 184 -7.26 12.34 3.70
C ILE A 184 -6.50 11.05 4.02
N ARG A 185 -6.39 10.15 3.03
CA ARG A 185 -5.64 8.89 3.13
C ARG A 185 -4.56 8.84 2.06
N GLY A 186 -3.40 8.30 2.42
CA GLY A 186 -2.33 7.97 1.48
C GLY A 186 -1.95 6.52 1.66
N ILE A 187 -1.51 5.87 0.60
CA ILE A 187 -0.92 4.53 0.66
C ILE A 187 0.59 4.67 0.61
N GLN A 188 1.27 3.78 1.31
CA GLN A 188 2.72 3.62 1.22
C GLN A 188 3.06 2.98 -0.14
N ALA A 189 3.09 3.80 -1.19
CA ALA A 189 3.19 3.34 -2.57
C ALA A 189 4.55 2.71 -2.93
N SER A 190 5.58 2.89 -2.08
CA SER A 190 6.97 2.62 -2.45
C SER A 190 7.42 1.15 -2.32
N GLU A 191 6.60 0.23 -1.82
CA GLU A 191 7.01 -1.17 -1.68
C GLU A 191 5.85 -2.14 -1.94
N VAL A 192 6.00 -2.93 -3.00
CA VAL A 192 5.15 -4.08 -3.32
C VAL A 192 5.79 -5.34 -2.77
N PHE A 193 5.07 -6.08 -1.93
CA PHE A 193 5.50 -7.39 -1.46
C PHE A 193 4.74 -8.51 -2.16
N VAL A 194 5.46 -9.50 -2.71
CA VAL A 194 4.87 -10.68 -3.35
C VAL A 194 4.86 -11.87 -2.40
N TYR A 195 3.69 -12.46 -2.22
CA TYR A 195 3.44 -13.57 -1.31
C TYR A 195 2.69 -14.70 -2.02
N GLY A 196 3.09 -15.94 -1.78
CA GLY A 196 2.40 -17.10 -2.36
C GLY A 196 2.87 -18.43 -1.79
N PRO A 197 2.01 -19.46 -1.82
CA PRO A 197 2.36 -20.81 -1.38
C PRO A 197 3.42 -21.44 -2.28
N SER A 198 3.85 -22.65 -1.95
CA SER A 198 4.74 -23.44 -2.80
C SER A 198 4.09 -23.65 -4.17
N ARG A 199 4.91 -23.75 -5.22
CA ARG A 199 4.49 -23.97 -6.63
C ARG A 199 3.69 -22.85 -7.31
N SER A 200 3.30 -21.80 -6.59
CA SER A 200 2.60 -20.63 -7.15
C SER A 200 3.40 -19.81 -8.19
N GLY A 201 4.63 -20.20 -8.53
CA GLY A 201 5.46 -19.53 -9.54
C GLY A 201 6.20 -18.29 -9.06
N LYS A 202 6.44 -18.13 -7.76
CA LYS A 202 7.16 -16.97 -7.16
C LYS A 202 8.46 -16.64 -7.88
N THR A 203 9.35 -17.63 -8.00
CA THR A 203 10.69 -17.49 -8.59
C THR A 203 10.62 -17.11 -10.06
N LEU A 204 9.76 -17.78 -10.83
CA LEU A 204 9.56 -17.49 -12.26
C LEU A 204 8.94 -16.10 -12.48
N LEU A 205 7.98 -15.70 -11.64
CA LEU A 205 7.40 -14.36 -11.68
C LEU A 205 8.42 -13.27 -11.32
N LEU A 206 9.31 -13.53 -10.36
CA LEU A 206 10.44 -12.65 -10.05
C LEU A 206 11.32 -12.43 -11.29
N LEU A 207 11.69 -13.49 -12.01
CA LEU A 207 12.53 -13.39 -13.21
C LEU A 207 11.82 -12.64 -14.35
N ALA A 208 10.52 -12.91 -14.56
CA ALA A 208 9.73 -12.18 -15.54
C ALA A 208 9.60 -10.68 -15.20
N LEU A 209 9.42 -10.34 -13.92
CA LEU A 209 9.38 -8.96 -13.47
C LEU A 209 10.77 -8.31 -13.53
N TYR A 210 11.85 -9.05 -13.26
CA TYR A 210 13.21 -8.59 -13.43
C TYR A 210 13.48 -8.17 -14.88
N SER A 211 13.22 -9.06 -15.85
CA SER A 211 13.37 -8.72 -17.29
C SER A 211 12.54 -7.50 -17.64
N HIS A 212 11.27 -7.45 -17.23
CA HIS A 212 10.42 -6.28 -17.49
C HIS A 212 10.98 -4.98 -16.87
N PHE A 213 11.60 -5.04 -15.69
CA PHE A 213 12.23 -3.87 -15.07
C PHE A 213 13.46 -3.39 -15.83
N VAL A 214 14.32 -4.32 -16.25
CA VAL A 214 15.51 -4.01 -17.06
C VAL A 214 15.10 -3.39 -18.39
N ASP A 215 14.14 -3.99 -19.08
CA ASP A 215 13.77 -3.61 -20.45
C ASP A 215 12.95 -2.31 -20.53
N PHE A 216 12.10 -2.03 -19.54
CA PHE A 216 11.12 -0.93 -19.62
C PHE A 216 11.29 0.18 -18.56
N TYR A 217 12.04 -0.07 -17.48
CA TYR A 217 12.18 0.88 -16.36
C TYR A 217 13.62 1.28 -16.07
N GLU A 218 14.57 0.98 -16.97
CA GLU A 218 16.01 1.18 -16.73
C GLU A 218 16.42 0.60 -15.36
N GLY A 219 15.85 -0.58 -15.06
CA GLY A 219 15.83 -1.13 -13.72
C GLY A 219 17.16 -1.76 -13.30
N THR A 220 17.37 -1.80 -12.00
CA THR A 220 18.45 -2.53 -11.34
C THR A 220 17.87 -3.41 -10.25
N HIS A 221 18.65 -4.38 -9.78
CA HIS A 221 18.27 -5.23 -8.65
C HIS A 221 19.33 -5.20 -7.56
N ARG A 222 18.90 -5.47 -6.34
CA ARG A 222 19.77 -5.86 -5.23
C ARG A 222 19.22 -7.15 -4.63
N GLU A 223 20.12 -8.03 -4.23
CA GLU A 223 19.72 -9.31 -3.67
C GLU A 223 20.61 -9.74 -2.50
N THR A 224 20.01 -10.43 -1.56
CA THR A 224 20.71 -11.09 -0.45
C THR A 224 20.12 -12.46 -0.25
N VAL A 225 20.96 -13.48 -0.40
CA VAL A 225 20.58 -14.88 -0.23
C VAL A 225 21.29 -15.47 0.98
N LEU A 226 20.53 -16.16 1.83
CA LEU A 226 20.99 -17.04 2.89
C LEU A 226 20.47 -18.45 2.57
N SER A 227 21.40 -19.39 2.40
CA SER A 227 21.07 -20.80 2.19
C SER A 227 21.92 -21.64 3.12
N TYR A 228 21.28 -22.56 3.84
CA TYR A 228 21.92 -23.47 4.77
C TYR A 228 21.92 -24.90 4.23
N ASP A 229 23.04 -25.60 4.40
CA ASP A 229 23.12 -27.04 4.13
C ASP A 229 22.47 -27.87 5.25
N VAL A 230 22.45 -29.19 5.05
CA VAL A 230 21.90 -30.16 6.01
C VAL A 230 22.65 -30.13 7.36
N GLN A 231 23.88 -29.63 7.40
CA GLN A 231 24.67 -29.48 8.62
C GLN A 231 24.50 -28.09 9.28
N GLY A 232 23.58 -27.25 8.80
CA GLY A 232 23.32 -25.92 9.35
C GLY A 232 24.44 -24.91 9.07
N LYS A 233 25.26 -25.13 8.04
CA LYS A 233 26.27 -24.18 7.58
C LYS A 233 25.83 -23.47 6.31
N LEU A 234 26.32 -22.24 6.10
CA LEU A 234 26.03 -21.49 4.87
C LEU A 234 26.58 -22.25 3.65
N SER A 235 25.70 -22.54 2.70
CA SER A 235 26.01 -23.23 1.45
C SER A 235 26.18 -22.22 0.31
N ARG A 236 27.43 -21.93 -0.07
CA ARG A 236 27.71 -21.04 -1.22
C ARG A 236 27.14 -21.58 -2.53
N ALA A 237 27.23 -22.89 -2.75
CA ALA A 237 26.70 -23.52 -3.97
C ALA A 237 25.17 -23.39 -4.07
N SER A 238 24.46 -23.50 -2.94
CA SER A 238 22.99 -23.32 -2.93
C SER A 238 22.60 -21.84 -3.01
N GLU A 239 23.42 -20.96 -2.43
CA GLU A 239 23.27 -19.51 -2.56
C GLU A 239 23.40 -19.06 -4.02
N GLU A 240 24.46 -19.49 -4.71
CA GLU A 240 24.72 -19.14 -6.11
C GLU A 240 23.57 -19.53 -7.02
N LYS A 241 22.95 -20.70 -6.81
CA LYS A 241 21.78 -21.16 -7.58
C LYS A 241 20.53 -20.31 -7.43
N LEU A 242 20.39 -19.57 -6.33
CA LEU A 242 19.25 -18.69 -6.07
C LEU A 242 19.52 -17.26 -6.52
N ARG A 243 20.70 -16.94 -7.06
CA ARG A 243 20.96 -15.60 -7.61
C ARG A 243 20.23 -15.40 -8.93
N ILE A 244 19.74 -14.19 -9.18
CA ILE A 244 19.02 -13.89 -10.43
C ILE A 244 19.89 -14.24 -11.65
N GLU A 245 21.18 -13.92 -11.62
CA GLU A 245 22.14 -14.23 -12.69
C GLU A 245 22.20 -15.74 -13.02
N SER A 246 22.29 -16.59 -12.00
CA SER A 246 22.35 -18.04 -12.16
C SER A 246 21.01 -18.60 -12.61
N MET A 247 19.90 -18.12 -12.05
CA MET A 247 18.57 -18.57 -12.44
C MET A 247 18.25 -18.24 -13.90
N LEU A 248 18.71 -17.08 -14.41
CA LEU A 248 18.60 -16.73 -15.83
C LEU A 248 19.50 -17.61 -16.70
N ALA A 249 20.73 -17.86 -16.27
CA ALA A 249 21.64 -18.76 -16.99
C ALA A 249 21.12 -20.20 -17.06
N GLU A 250 20.49 -20.70 -15.98
CA GLU A 250 19.82 -22.00 -15.98
C GLU A 250 18.68 -22.03 -17.01
N LEU A 251 17.84 -21.00 -17.05
CA LEU A 251 16.78 -20.88 -18.07
C LEU A 251 17.35 -20.85 -19.49
N GLU A 252 18.32 -19.99 -19.78
CA GLU A 252 18.99 -19.95 -21.08
C GLU A 252 19.61 -21.31 -21.47
N GLY A 253 20.08 -22.08 -20.48
CA GLY A 253 20.57 -23.44 -20.63
C GLY A 253 19.49 -24.52 -20.76
N GLY A 254 18.21 -24.16 -20.75
CA GLY A 254 17.06 -25.06 -20.86
C GLY A 254 16.69 -25.78 -19.57
N ILE A 255 17.10 -25.27 -18.41
CA ILE A 255 16.88 -25.87 -17.10
C ILE A 255 15.99 -24.94 -16.27
N SER A 256 14.91 -25.49 -15.71
CA SER A 256 14.05 -24.72 -14.81
C SER A 256 14.80 -24.39 -13.50
N PRO A 257 14.72 -23.14 -13.00
CA PRO A 257 15.34 -22.75 -11.75
C PRO A 257 14.94 -23.62 -10.57
N LYS A 258 15.89 -23.85 -9.66
CA LYS A 258 15.67 -24.62 -8.43
C LYS A 258 14.55 -23.98 -7.58
N SER A 259 13.63 -24.81 -7.10
CA SER A 259 12.65 -24.39 -6.08
C SER A 259 13.30 -24.14 -4.72
N THR A 260 12.88 -23.06 -4.06
CA THR A 260 13.34 -22.65 -2.73
C THR A 260 13.02 -23.69 -1.66
N SER A 261 14.03 -24.16 -0.93
CA SER A 261 13.87 -25.14 0.13
C SER A 261 13.56 -24.49 1.50
N ARG A 262 13.30 -25.31 2.52
CA ARG A 262 13.11 -24.84 3.91
C ARG A 262 14.34 -24.15 4.51
N ALA A 263 15.52 -24.43 3.96
CA ALA A 263 16.80 -23.88 4.41
C ALA A 263 17.26 -22.69 3.55
N ASP A 264 16.39 -22.18 2.67
CA ASP A 264 16.67 -21.07 1.78
C ASP A 264 15.81 -19.84 2.14
N LEU A 265 16.46 -18.67 2.16
CA LEU A 265 15.83 -17.36 2.28
C LEU A 265 16.56 -16.41 1.34
N ALA A 266 15.85 -15.92 0.32
CA ALA A 266 16.36 -14.90 -0.57
C ALA A 266 15.47 -13.67 -0.53
N MET A 267 16.08 -12.49 -0.51
CA MET A 267 15.38 -11.22 -0.65
C MET A 267 15.90 -10.51 -1.87
N TYR A 268 14.99 -10.01 -2.70
CA TYR A 268 15.30 -9.28 -3.93
C TYR A 268 14.56 -7.95 -3.92
N GLU A 269 15.27 -6.86 -4.17
CA GLU A 269 14.69 -5.53 -4.39
C GLU A 269 14.93 -5.15 -5.85
N LEU A 270 13.86 -5.13 -6.64
CA LEU A 270 13.85 -4.58 -7.99
C LEU A 270 13.53 -3.10 -7.92
N SER A 271 14.33 -2.26 -8.56
CA SER A 271 14.13 -0.81 -8.56
C SER A 271 14.30 -0.24 -9.97
N GLY A 272 13.49 0.73 -10.34
CA GLY A 272 13.56 1.38 -11.66
C GLY A 272 12.82 2.71 -11.68
N LYS A 273 12.72 3.33 -12.86
CA LYS A 273 12.00 4.59 -13.06
C LYS A 273 11.06 4.50 -14.26
N LYS A 274 9.78 4.78 -14.05
CA LYS A 274 8.84 4.97 -15.15
C LYS A 274 8.98 6.38 -15.71
N ASN A 275 9.08 6.45 -17.04
CA ASN A 275 9.29 7.70 -17.78
C ASN A 275 10.47 8.51 -17.22
N SER A 276 11.50 7.82 -16.71
CA SER A 276 12.71 8.38 -16.06
C SER A 276 12.47 9.27 -14.82
N LEU A 277 11.23 9.41 -14.33
CA LEU A 277 10.87 10.34 -13.25
C LEU A 277 10.30 9.66 -12.00
N VAL A 278 9.43 8.67 -12.17
CA VAL A 278 8.67 8.09 -11.04
C VAL A 278 9.34 6.78 -10.60
N PRO A 279 9.86 6.69 -9.37
CA PRO A 279 10.54 5.48 -8.92
C PRO A 279 9.53 4.36 -8.67
N VAL A 280 9.94 3.15 -9.03
CA VAL A 280 9.16 1.91 -8.96
C VAL A 280 9.99 0.89 -8.23
N GLY A 281 9.38 0.20 -7.26
CA GLY A 281 10.08 -0.76 -6.41
C GLY A 281 9.24 -1.98 -6.12
N PHE A 282 9.83 -3.17 -6.27
CA PHE A 282 9.25 -4.43 -5.83
C PHE A 282 10.22 -5.11 -4.89
N THR A 283 9.70 -5.64 -3.80
CA THR A 283 10.46 -6.50 -2.90
C THR A 283 9.88 -7.90 -2.92
N PHE A 284 10.74 -8.87 -3.24
CA PHE A 284 10.43 -10.29 -3.18
C PHE A 284 11.16 -10.87 -1.98
N ILE A 285 10.45 -11.71 -1.23
CA ILE A 285 11.11 -12.69 -0.38
C ILE A 285 10.78 -14.03 -1.02
N ASP A 286 11.81 -14.75 -1.47
CA ASP A 286 11.67 -16.14 -1.88
C ASP A 286 12.01 -17.04 -0.67
N TYR A 287 11.05 -17.89 -0.35
CA TYR A 287 11.02 -18.76 0.83
C TYR A 287 10.16 -19.99 0.51
N SER A 288 10.36 -21.09 1.25
CA SER A 288 9.48 -22.27 1.13
C SER A 288 8.03 -21.89 1.46
N GLY A 289 7.06 -22.34 0.67
CA GLY A 289 5.66 -22.01 0.93
C GLY A 289 5.08 -22.60 2.21
N GLU A 290 5.79 -23.45 2.95
CA GLU A 290 5.27 -24.05 4.19
C GLU A 290 5.16 -23.05 5.35
N TYR A 291 5.84 -21.91 5.25
CA TYR A 291 5.80 -20.84 6.25
C TYR A 291 4.52 -19.99 6.15
N THR A 292 3.62 -20.28 5.19
CA THR A 292 2.43 -19.47 4.95
C THR A 292 1.38 -19.59 6.05
N GLU A 293 1.31 -20.72 6.75
CA GLU A 293 0.29 -21.01 7.77
C GLU A 293 0.60 -20.34 9.13
N ASP A 294 1.84 -19.91 9.35
CA ASP A 294 2.34 -19.45 10.65
C ASP A 294 2.40 -17.92 10.82
N LEU A 295 1.84 -17.15 9.89
CA LEU A 295 1.92 -15.69 9.89
C LEU A 295 0.93 -15.03 10.86
N GLU A 296 1.24 -15.10 12.15
CA GLU A 296 0.43 -14.52 13.23
C GLU A 296 1.21 -13.51 14.08
N PRO A 297 0.57 -12.45 14.62
CA PRO A 297 1.25 -11.46 15.46
C PRO A 297 1.98 -12.06 16.68
N LYS A 298 1.38 -13.10 17.29
CA LYS A 298 1.97 -13.80 18.44
C LYS A 298 3.22 -14.58 18.05
N LYS A 299 3.18 -15.32 16.94
CA LYS A 299 4.33 -16.06 16.40
C LYS A 299 5.44 -15.12 15.96
N TYR A 300 5.09 -13.98 15.36
CA TYR A 300 6.04 -12.93 15.03
C TYR A 300 6.76 -12.37 16.27
N ALA A 301 6.03 -12.03 17.33
CA ALA A 301 6.62 -11.52 18.57
C ALA A 301 7.53 -12.57 19.23
N GLY A 302 7.10 -13.84 19.25
CA GLY A 302 7.93 -14.95 19.74
C GLY A 302 9.20 -15.13 18.92
N ALA A 303 9.11 -15.11 17.59
CA ALA A 303 10.25 -15.21 16.70
C ALA A 303 11.28 -14.08 16.93
N LEU A 304 10.81 -12.83 17.13
CA LEU A 304 11.70 -11.72 17.48
C LEU A 304 12.39 -11.92 18.84
N HIS A 305 11.67 -12.44 19.83
CA HIS A 305 12.24 -12.70 21.15
C HIS A 305 13.34 -13.76 21.08
N SER A 306 13.06 -14.89 20.43
CA SER A 306 14.04 -15.97 20.27
C SER A 306 15.27 -15.53 19.47
N LEU A 307 15.08 -14.73 18.41
CA LEU A 307 16.20 -14.13 17.67
C LEU A 307 16.99 -13.15 18.53
N SER A 308 16.32 -12.30 19.32
CA SER A 308 16.97 -11.35 20.23
C SER A 308 17.83 -12.05 21.27
N GLU A 309 17.30 -13.09 21.91
CA GLU A 309 18.03 -13.89 22.91
C GLU A 309 19.27 -14.56 22.30
N LYS A 310 19.11 -15.22 21.14
CA LYS A 310 20.21 -15.94 20.50
C LYS A 310 21.31 -15.00 20.01
N LEU A 311 20.95 -13.86 19.42
CA LEU A 311 21.91 -12.89 18.90
C LEU A 311 22.57 -12.05 20.01
N SER A 312 21.89 -11.83 21.14
CA SER A 312 22.44 -11.08 22.28
C SER A 312 23.31 -11.95 23.21
N GLY A 313 23.16 -13.28 23.16
CA GLY A 313 23.83 -14.20 24.08
C GLY A 313 25.34 -14.37 23.88
N ASN A 314 25.91 -13.92 22.75
CA ASN A 314 27.25 -14.35 22.35
C ASN A 314 28.36 -13.28 22.36
N GLU A 315 28.14 -12.05 22.82
CA GLU A 315 29.25 -11.13 23.10
C GLU A 315 28.87 -10.00 24.07
N LYS A 316 29.71 -9.79 25.10
CA LYS A 316 29.69 -8.61 25.98
C LYS A 316 30.10 -7.36 25.19
N GLN A 317 29.31 -6.95 24.21
CA GLN A 317 29.32 -5.64 23.54
C GLN A 317 28.31 -5.71 22.40
N LEU A 318 27.08 -5.24 22.62
CA LEU A 318 26.27 -4.44 21.68
C LEU A 318 24.81 -4.47 22.11
N SER A 319 24.34 -3.33 22.58
CA SER A 319 22.94 -2.93 22.75
C SER A 319 22.13 -2.89 21.44
N GLY A 320 22.54 -3.63 20.41
CA GLY A 320 22.08 -3.50 19.03
C GLY A 320 20.97 -4.45 18.60
N PHE A 321 20.71 -5.54 19.33
CA PHE A 321 19.72 -6.57 18.97
C PHE A 321 18.56 -6.69 19.96
N SER A 322 18.15 -5.58 20.59
CA SER A 322 16.89 -5.55 21.34
C SER A 322 15.72 -5.93 20.43
N VAL A 323 14.61 -6.40 21.01
CA VAL A 323 13.39 -6.71 20.25
C VAL A 323 12.93 -5.51 19.41
N GLU A 324 13.07 -4.28 19.92
CA GLU A 324 12.75 -3.05 19.18
C GLU A 324 13.71 -2.80 18.02
N ALA A 325 15.01 -3.03 18.22
CA ALA A 325 16.01 -2.88 17.17
C ALA A 325 15.79 -3.90 16.04
N LEU A 326 15.56 -5.17 16.40
CA LEU A 326 15.18 -6.22 15.46
C LEU A 326 13.88 -5.88 14.75
N HIS A 327 12.87 -5.39 15.47
CA HIS A 327 11.61 -4.95 14.86
C HIS A 327 11.81 -3.86 13.79
N ARG A 328 12.82 -3.00 13.92
CA ARG A 328 13.14 -1.95 12.95
C ARG A 328 13.95 -2.44 11.75
N GLN A 329 14.89 -3.36 11.98
CA GLN A 329 15.87 -3.77 10.96
C GLN A 329 15.46 -5.02 10.18
N ILE A 330 14.67 -5.92 10.78
CA ILE A 330 14.28 -7.17 10.14
C ILE A 330 13.49 -6.93 8.86
N GLY A 331 13.67 -7.80 7.87
CA GLY A 331 13.09 -7.59 6.54
C GLY A 331 13.78 -6.47 5.76
N THR A 332 15.09 -6.27 5.90
CA THR A 332 15.87 -5.39 5.03
C THR A 332 17.09 -6.14 4.48
N LEU A 333 17.51 -5.82 3.25
CA LEU A 333 18.68 -6.45 2.63
C LEU A 333 19.94 -6.26 3.48
N SER A 334 20.17 -5.05 4.00
CA SER A 334 21.34 -4.73 4.83
C SER A 334 21.37 -5.51 6.14
N PHE A 335 20.21 -5.78 6.74
CA PHE A 335 20.12 -6.63 7.93
C PHE A 335 20.43 -8.10 7.60
N LEU A 336 19.91 -8.62 6.48
CA LEU A 336 20.23 -9.98 6.04
C LEU A 336 21.72 -10.12 5.69
N GLU A 337 22.34 -9.11 5.07
CA GLU A 337 23.78 -9.06 4.81
C GLU A 337 24.59 -9.07 6.11
N LEU A 338 24.17 -8.28 7.12
CA LEU A 338 24.79 -8.26 8.44
C LEU A 338 24.75 -9.64 9.09
N LEU A 339 23.58 -10.28 9.10
CA LEU A 339 23.39 -11.61 9.65
C LEU A 339 24.26 -12.65 8.94
N LYS A 340 24.26 -12.63 7.61
CA LYS A 340 25.09 -13.52 6.78
C LYS A 340 26.59 -13.37 7.06
N ASN A 341 27.07 -12.14 7.22
CA ASN A 341 28.50 -11.86 7.32
C ASN A 341 29.05 -12.00 8.75
N LYS A 342 28.24 -11.73 9.78
CA LYS A 342 28.70 -11.68 11.18
C LYS A 342 28.05 -12.70 12.12
N TYR A 343 26.83 -13.17 11.82
CA TYR A 343 26.01 -13.96 12.76
C TYR A 343 25.44 -15.23 12.12
N SER A 344 26.10 -15.76 11.08
CA SER A 344 25.56 -16.86 10.28
C SER A 344 25.35 -18.14 11.09
N LYS A 345 26.15 -18.37 12.14
CA LYS A 345 26.05 -19.57 12.98
C LYS A 345 24.85 -19.46 13.92
N GLU A 346 24.71 -18.33 14.58
CA GLU A 346 23.61 -18.02 15.52
C GLU A 346 22.26 -18.07 14.83
N VAL A 347 22.22 -17.56 13.59
CA VAL A 347 21.02 -17.53 12.74
C VAL A 347 20.64 -18.91 12.24
N GLY A 348 21.59 -19.82 12.00
CA GLY A 348 21.30 -21.18 11.50
C GLY A 348 20.29 -21.92 12.38
N ASP A 349 20.49 -21.87 13.70
CA ASP A 349 19.57 -22.48 14.68
C ASP A 349 18.20 -21.80 14.76
N GLN A 350 18.10 -20.56 14.30
CA GLN A 350 16.90 -19.72 14.37
C GLN A 350 16.34 -19.37 12.98
N PHE A 351 16.75 -20.10 11.94
CA PHE A 351 16.48 -19.72 10.56
C PHE A 351 14.98 -19.69 10.25
N HIS A 352 14.22 -20.62 10.83
CA HIS A 352 12.76 -20.62 10.73
C HIS A 352 12.14 -19.32 11.29
N ASN A 353 12.60 -18.87 12.46
CA ASN A 353 12.15 -17.64 13.10
C ASN A 353 12.54 -16.40 12.27
N LEU A 354 13.71 -16.41 11.65
CA LEU A 354 14.15 -15.34 10.74
C LEU A 354 13.24 -15.24 9.51
N ILE A 355 12.94 -16.36 8.85
CA ILE A 355 12.05 -16.40 7.68
C ILE A 355 10.67 -15.83 8.04
N LEU A 356 10.05 -16.38 9.09
CA LEU A 356 8.72 -15.97 9.55
C LEU A 356 8.69 -14.47 9.85
N ALA A 357 9.70 -13.99 10.58
CA ALA A 357 9.75 -12.59 10.98
C ALA A 357 10.03 -11.64 9.81
N CYS A 358 10.83 -12.05 8.81
CA CYS A 358 11.02 -11.29 7.57
C CYS A 358 9.73 -11.18 6.75
N ILE A 359 9.05 -12.30 6.51
CA ILE A 359 7.80 -12.32 5.72
C ILE A 359 6.72 -11.48 6.40
N TYR A 360 6.48 -11.71 7.70
CA TYR A 360 5.47 -10.98 8.45
C TYR A 360 5.78 -9.48 8.48
N LYS A 361 7.04 -9.11 8.72
CA LYS A 361 7.45 -7.70 8.74
C LYS A 361 7.23 -7.04 7.40
N LYS A 362 7.72 -7.63 6.30
CA LYS A 362 7.54 -7.06 4.94
C LYS A 362 6.07 -6.95 4.57
N MET A 363 5.27 -7.97 4.84
CA MET A 363 3.83 -7.93 4.60
C MET A 363 3.14 -6.81 5.40
N LYS A 364 3.54 -6.61 6.66
CA LYS A 364 3.03 -5.53 7.51
C LYS A 364 3.48 -4.15 7.05
N THR A 365 4.69 -3.97 6.55
CA THR A 365 5.23 -2.65 6.15
C THR A 365 4.94 -2.27 4.70
N ALA A 366 4.79 -3.23 3.79
CA ALA A 366 4.49 -2.98 2.39
C ALA A 366 3.12 -2.29 2.25
N GLY A 367 3.01 -1.22 1.48
CA GLY A 367 1.71 -0.60 1.22
C GLY A 367 0.89 -1.34 0.16
N LYS A 368 1.53 -2.25 -0.58
CA LYS A 368 0.90 -3.08 -1.59
C LYS A 368 1.34 -4.53 -1.41
N VAL A 369 0.39 -5.47 -1.46
CA VAL A 369 0.69 -6.90 -1.31
C VAL A 369 0.06 -7.69 -2.47
N ILE A 370 0.86 -8.51 -3.13
CA ILE A 370 0.44 -9.43 -4.17
C ILE A 370 0.33 -10.83 -3.57
N PHE A 371 -0.81 -11.47 -3.78
CA PHE A 371 -1.10 -12.84 -3.40
C PHE A 371 -1.16 -13.70 -4.66
N LEU A 372 -0.24 -14.65 -4.79
CA LEU A 372 -0.18 -15.54 -5.94
C LEU A 372 -1.18 -16.69 -5.83
N ILE A 373 -1.74 -17.09 -6.97
CA ILE A 373 -2.63 -18.23 -7.10
C ILE A 373 -2.03 -19.14 -8.17
N ASP A 374 -1.84 -20.41 -7.82
CA ASP A 374 -1.35 -21.40 -8.77
C ASP A 374 -2.44 -21.74 -9.80
N GLY A 375 -2.15 -21.57 -11.09
CA GLY A 375 -3.05 -21.93 -12.19
C GLY A 375 -3.39 -23.42 -12.24
N ASP A 376 -2.56 -24.29 -11.66
CA ASP A 376 -2.82 -25.73 -11.61
C ASP A 376 -4.09 -26.06 -10.81
N TYR A 377 -4.49 -25.21 -9.86
CA TYR A 377 -5.76 -25.37 -9.15
C TYR A 377 -6.99 -25.05 -10.03
N ILE A 378 -6.82 -24.27 -11.09
CA ILE A 378 -7.87 -24.02 -12.08
C ILE A 378 -7.98 -25.17 -13.07
N LEU A 379 -6.85 -25.74 -13.50
CA LEU A 379 -6.84 -26.95 -14.32
C LEU A 379 -7.59 -28.10 -13.62
N ASP A 380 -7.34 -28.26 -12.31
CA ASP A 380 -7.98 -29.29 -11.48
C ASP A 380 -9.22 -28.78 -10.73
N TYR A 381 -9.92 -27.78 -11.27
CA TYR A 381 -11.02 -27.13 -10.56
C TYR A 381 -12.14 -28.10 -10.17
N HIS A 382 -12.41 -29.11 -11.00
CA HIS A 382 -13.43 -30.12 -10.73
C HIS A 382 -12.95 -31.28 -9.85
N GLY A 383 -11.64 -31.39 -9.59
CA GLY A 383 -11.03 -32.30 -8.62
C GLY A 383 -10.75 -31.61 -7.29
N GLU A 384 -9.51 -31.72 -6.78
CA GLU A 384 -9.11 -31.12 -5.51
C GLU A 384 -8.85 -29.60 -5.62
N GLY A 385 -8.68 -29.08 -6.84
CA GLY A 385 -8.34 -27.67 -7.07
C GLY A 385 -9.32 -26.68 -6.45
N ARG A 386 -10.64 -26.95 -6.49
CA ARG A 386 -11.64 -26.09 -5.83
C ARG A 386 -11.50 -26.07 -4.31
N LYS A 387 -11.14 -27.20 -3.69
CA LYS A 387 -10.93 -27.30 -2.24
C LYS A 387 -9.68 -26.51 -1.84
N GLU A 388 -8.59 -26.67 -2.59
CA GLU A 388 -7.35 -25.91 -2.39
C GLU A 388 -7.57 -24.39 -2.53
N LEU A 389 -8.28 -23.96 -3.58
CA LEU A 389 -8.64 -22.55 -3.76
C LEU A 389 -9.53 -22.02 -2.63
N THR A 390 -10.46 -22.85 -2.13
CA THR A 390 -11.32 -22.47 -1.00
C THR A 390 -10.49 -22.19 0.25
N ALA A 391 -9.54 -23.07 0.58
CA ALA A 391 -8.63 -22.89 1.71
C ALA A 391 -7.70 -21.68 1.51
N LEU A 392 -7.12 -21.53 0.31
CA LEU A 392 -6.21 -20.45 -0.05
C LEU A 392 -6.87 -19.07 0.08
N PHE A 393 -8.08 -18.89 -0.47
CA PHE A 393 -8.79 -17.61 -0.34
C PHE A 393 -9.23 -17.33 1.08
N GLY A 394 -9.61 -18.36 1.85
CA GLY A 394 -9.91 -18.19 3.27
C GLY A 394 -8.69 -17.69 4.05
N HIS A 395 -7.49 -18.20 3.73
CA HIS A 395 -6.23 -17.73 4.28
C HIS A 395 -5.90 -16.30 3.88
N TYR A 396 -5.99 -15.98 2.59
CA TYR A 396 -5.73 -14.63 2.08
C TYR A 396 -6.68 -13.60 2.66
N PHE A 397 -7.97 -13.92 2.80
CA PHE A 397 -8.94 -13.07 3.47
C PHE A 397 -8.52 -12.74 4.91
N ARG A 398 -8.12 -13.75 5.71
CA ARG A 398 -7.64 -13.54 7.09
C ARG A 398 -6.40 -12.65 7.13
N LEU A 399 -5.47 -12.82 6.19
CA LEU A 399 -4.29 -11.96 6.11
C LEU A 399 -4.66 -10.52 5.76
N MET A 400 -5.51 -10.32 4.74
CA MET A 400 -5.98 -8.98 4.35
C MET A 400 -6.69 -8.26 5.51
N ASP A 401 -7.57 -8.98 6.24
CA ASP A 401 -8.29 -8.43 7.38
C ASP A 401 -7.34 -7.98 8.50
N ARG A 402 -6.33 -8.79 8.82
CA ARG A 402 -5.28 -8.45 9.82
C ARG A 402 -4.40 -7.28 9.39
N LEU A 403 -4.05 -7.19 8.12
CA LEU A 403 -3.18 -6.14 7.58
C LEU A 403 -3.89 -4.79 7.41
N GLY A 404 -5.20 -4.81 7.24
CA GLY A 404 -6.07 -3.64 7.29
C GLY A 404 -6.25 -2.89 5.96
N SER A 405 -7.19 -1.95 5.97
CA SER A 405 -7.64 -1.21 4.77
C SER A 405 -6.69 -0.11 4.25
N GLU A 406 -5.52 0.06 4.88
CA GLU A 406 -4.52 1.07 4.50
C GLU A 406 -3.57 0.59 3.40
N LYS A 407 -3.85 -0.57 2.80
CA LYS A 407 -3.05 -1.21 1.75
C LYS A 407 -3.88 -1.48 0.51
N SER A 408 -3.18 -1.73 -0.59
CA SER A 408 -3.76 -2.31 -1.81
C SER A 408 -3.37 -3.77 -1.93
N TYR A 409 -4.27 -4.59 -2.46
CA TYR A 409 -4.02 -6.01 -2.66
C TYR A 409 -4.19 -6.40 -4.12
N ALA A 410 -3.41 -7.35 -4.60
CA ALA A 410 -3.65 -8.00 -5.87
C ALA A 410 -3.70 -9.52 -5.68
N LEU A 411 -4.67 -10.17 -6.31
CA LEU A 411 -4.72 -11.61 -6.51
C LEU A 411 -4.17 -11.88 -7.92
N VAL A 412 -3.05 -12.57 -8.03
CA VAL A 412 -2.38 -12.83 -9.32
C VAL A 412 -2.36 -14.32 -9.57
N LEU A 413 -3.11 -14.75 -10.58
CA LEU A 413 -3.07 -16.13 -11.05
C LEU A 413 -1.91 -16.32 -12.02
N THR A 414 -1.02 -17.26 -11.70
CA THR A 414 0.12 -17.64 -12.55
C THR A 414 -0.23 -18.86 -13.41
N LYS A 415 0.64 -19.22 -14.37
CA LYS A 415 0.49 -20.39 -15.25
C LYS A 415 -0.78 -20.35 -16.12
N THR A 416 -1.15 -19.16 -16.61
CA THR A 416 -2.35 -19.00 -17.45
C THR A 416 -2.22 -19.71 -18.80
N ASP A 417 -0.99 -19.88 -19.30
CA ASP A 417 -0.62 -20.64 -20.51
C ASP A 417 -1.15 -22.07 -20.49
N LYS A 418 -1.13 -22.73 -19.33
CA LYS A 418 -1.67 -24.08 -19.21
C LYS A 418 -3.17 -24.16 -19.49
N LEU A 419 -3.91 -23.06 -19.29
CA LEU A 419 -5.37 -23.00 -19.44
C LEU A 419 -5.81 -22.63 -20.86
N LYS A 420 -5.03 -21.79 -21.55
CA LYS A 420 -5.36 -21.20 -22.85
C LYS A 420 -4.07 -20.99 -23.64
N ASP A 421 -4.14 -21.15 -24.96
CA ASP A 421 -3.04 -20.72 -25.82
C ASP A 421 -2.92 -19.19 -25.81
N LEU A 422 -1.76 -18.69 -25.40
CA LEU A 422 -1.48 -17.26 -25.23
C LEU A 422 -0.51 -16.71 -26.29
N SER A 423 0.05 -17.57 -27.14
CA SER A 423 1.17 -17.24 -28.03
C SER A 423 0.86 -16.08 -28.99
N GLU A 424 -0.38 -16.00 -29.48
CA GLU A 424 -0.84 -14.95 -30.40
C GLU A 424 -1.72 -13.88 -29.72
N ILE A 425 -1.86 -13.89 -28.40
CA ILE A 425 -2.78 -13.00 -27.68
C ILE A 425 -2.00 -11.82 -27.08
N PRO A 426 -2.17 -10.58 -27.58
CA PRO A 426 -1.47 -9.43 -27.02
C PRO A 426 -1.96 -9.11 -25.59
N ASP A 427 -1.03 -8.70 -24.72
CA ASP A 427 -1.25 -8.37 -23.30
C ASP A 427 -2.47 -7.48 -23.01
N ASN A 428 -2.67 -6.46 -23.85
CA ASN A 428 -3.69 -5.42 -23.65
C ASN A 428 -4.94 -5.62 -24.52
N SER A 429 -5.05 -6.76 -25.22
CA SER A 429 -6.16 -7.07 -26.11
C SER A 429 -7.48 -7.28 -25.37
N GLU A 430 -8.60 -7.17 -26.09
CA GLU A 430 -9.92 -7.55 -25.56
C GLU A 430 -9.96 -9.02 -25.19
N ARG A 431 -9.35 -9.89 -26.01
CA ARG A 431 -9.25 -11.33 -25.77
C ARG A 431 -8.52 -11.66 -24.46
N ALA A 432 -7.45 -10.94 -24.14
CA ALA A 432 -6.77 -11.08 -22.86
C ALA A 432 -7.67 -10.75 -21.66
N ARG A 433 -8.55 -9.76 -21.79
CA ARG A 433 -9.54 -9.41 -20.75
C ARG A 433 -10.66 -10.44 -20.64
N GLU A 434 -11.07 -11.04 -21.76
CA GLU A 434 -12.04 -12.13 -21.78
C GLU A 434 -11.52 -13.35 -21.01
N ILE A 435 -10.25 -13.74 -21.21
CA ILE A 435 -9.62 -14.84 -20.47
C ILE A 435 -9.61 -14.55 -18.96
N GLU A 436 -9.20 -13.34 -18.57
CA GLU A 436 -9.20 -12.92 -17.16
C GLU A 436 -10.61 -12.94 -16.57
N ALA A 437 -11.62 -12.49 -17.32
CA ALA A 437 -13.02 -12.48 -16.89
C ALA A 437 -13.60 -13.90 -16.78
N GLU A 438 -13.25 -14.81 -17.70
CA GLU A 438 -13.65 -16.21 -17.66
C GLU A 438 -13.14 -16.87 -16.38
N ILE A 439 -11.84 -16.76 -16.09
CA ILE A 439 -11.22 -17.31 -14.88
C ILE A 439 -11.82 -16.67 -13.63
N TYR A 440 -11.98 -15.34 -13.62
CA TYR A 440 -12.60 -14.63 -12.52
C TYR A 440 -14.03 -15.15 -12.24
N SER A 441 -14.85 -15.38 -13.27
CA SER A 441 -16.21 -15.90 -13.14
C SER A 441 -16.26 -17.31 -12.52
N LEU A 442 -15.22 -18.11 -12.76
CA LEU A 442 -15.06 -19.42 -12.12
C LEU A 442 -14.80 -19.26 -10.62
N LEU A 443 -13.88 -18.36 -10.25
CA LEU A 443 -13.53 -18.07 -8.86
C LEU A 443 -14.70 -17.50 -8.06
N GLU A 444 -15.61 -16.74 -8.68
CA GLU A 444 -16.81 -16.20 -8.02
C GLU A 444 -17.73 -17.27 -7.42
N LYS A 445 -17.64 -18.51 -7.91
CA LYS A 445 -18.41 -19.66 -7.39
C LYS A 445 -17.85 -20.18 -6.05
N ILE A 446 -16.69 -19.71 -5.60
CA ILE A 446 -16.06 -20.10 -4.35
C ILE A 446 -16.51 -19.15 -3.21
N PRO A 447 -17.06 -19.67 -2.09
CA PRO A 447 -17.52 -18.84 -0.97
C PRO A 447 -16.46 -17.90 -0.40
N THR A 448 -15.25 -18.39 -0.13
CA THR A 448 -14.16 -17.58 0.45
C THR A 448 -13.63 -16.51 -0.52
N PHE A 449 -13.69 -16.76 -1.84
CA PHE A 449 -13.41 -15.70 -2.82
C PHE A 449 -14.47 -14.59 -2.79
N ARG A 450 -15.74 -14.94 -2.58
CA ARG A 450 -16.82 -13.94 -2.43
C ARG A 450 -16.63 -13.07 -1.19
N GLU A 451 -16.00 -13.57 -0.13
CA GLU A 451 -15.61 -12.76 1.04
C GLU A 451 -14.56 -11.70 0.66
N ILE A 452 -13.52 -12.09 -0.10
CA ILE A 452 -12.54 -11.15 -0.64
C ILE A 452 -13.22 -10.12 -1.55
N ARG A 453 -14.15 -10.54 -2.41
CA ARG A 453 -14.95 -9.63 -3.25
C ARG A 453 -15.79 -8.66 -2.42
N ASN A 454 -16.34 -9.09 -1.29
CA ASN A 454 -17.05 -8.21 -0.37
C ASN A 454 -16.10 -7.21 0.31
N LEU A 455 -14.89 -7.65 0.68
CA LEU A 455 -13.84 -6.78 1.20
C LEU A 455 -13.42 -5.72 0.17
N ALA A 456 -13.40 -6.09 -1.12
CA ALA A 456 -13.05 -5.22 -2.24
C ALA A 456 -13.99 -3.99 -2.38
N LYS A 457 -15.16 -3.98 -1.72
CA LYS A 457 -16.04 -2.80 -1.61
C LYS A 457 -15.39 -1.65 -0.84
N LYS A 458 -14.55 -1.97 0.14
CA LYS A 458 -13.93 -1.00 1.07
C LYS A 458 -12.44 -0.86 0.82
N VAL A 459 -11.80 -1.93 0.35
CA VAL A 459 -10.36 -2.05 0.15
C VAL A 459 -10.08 -2.22 -1.35
N PRO A 460 -9.04 -1.60 -1.92
CA PRO A 460 -8.70 -1.82 -3.32
C PRO A 460 -8.03 -3.18 -3.49
N ILE A 461 -8.76 -4.07 -4.16
CA ILE A 461 -8.31 -5.42 -4.49
C ILE A 461 -8.41 -5.61 -5.99
N TYR A 462 -7.30 -6.02 -6.60
CA TYR A 462 -7.17 -6.26 -8.02
C TYR A 462 -7.03 -7.76 -8.27
N PHE A 463 -7.44 -8.20 -9.45
CA PHE A 463 -7.25 -9.56 -9.95
C PHE A 463 -6.54 -9.48 -11.29
N HIS A 464 -5.50 -10.29 -11.47
CA HIS A 464 -4.75 -10.40 -12.71
C HIS A 464 -4.44 -11.86 -13.02
N THR A 465 -4.40 -12.18 -14.30
CA THR A 465 -3.92 -13.47 -14.82
C THR A 465 -2.64 -13.23 -15.61
N VAL A 466 -1.60 -14.00 -15.33
CA VAL A 466 -0.30 -13.88 -16.00
C VAL A 466 0.26 -15.24 -16.39
N SER A 467 1.18 -15.22 -17.34
CA SER A 467 2.08 -16.33 -17.64
C SER A 467 3.51 -15.81 -17.76
N VAL A 468 4.47 -16.65 -17.35
CA VAL A 468 5.91 -16.39 -17.52
C VAL A 468 6.40 -16.87 -18.88
N ASP A 469 5.71 -17.84 -19.48
CA ASP A 469 6.00 -18.35 -20.82
C ASP A 469 4.70 -18.58 -21.59
N ALA A 470 4.34 -17.60 -22.41
CA ALA A 470 3.15 -17.59 -23.25
C ALA A 470 3.22 -18.58 -24.43
N THR A 471 4.41 -19.13 -24.72
CA THR A 471 4.63 -20.01 -25.87
C THR A 471 4.34 -21.47 -25.55
N LEU A 472 4.11 -21.80 -24.28
CA LEU A 472 3.75 -23.14 -23.86
C LEU A 472 2.34 -23.51 -24.35
N PRO A 473 2.17 -24.71 -24.91
CA PRO A 473 0.85 -25.18 -25.32
C PRO A 473 -0.02 -25.46 -24.08
N PRO A 474 -1.35 -25.21 -24.17
CA PRO A 474 -2.27 -25.49 -23.08
C PRO A 474 -2.31 -26.99 -22.73
N GLN A 475 -2.40 -27.30 -21.45
CA GLN A 475 -2.43 -28.68 -20.96
C GLN A 475 -3.86 -29.25 -20.98
N VAL A 476 -4.01 -30.46 -21.52
CA VAL A 476 -5.32 -31.15 -21.63
C VAL A 476 -5.55 -32.16 -20.50
N SER A 477 -4.50 -32.67 -19.83
CA SER A 477 -4.59 -33.51 -18.62
C SER A 477 -3.32 -33.47 -17.76
N LYS A 478 -3.45 -33.92 -16.50
CA LYS A 478 -2.44 -33.91 -15.41
C LYS A 478 -1.31 -34.95 -15.56
N ASP A 479 -1.26 -35.71 -16.65
CA ASP A 479 -0.48 -36.95 -16.74
C ASP A 479 1.02 -36.77 -17.02
N LEU A 480 1.49 -35.53 -17.20
CA LEU A 480 2.91 -35.24 -17.41
C LEU A 480 3.55 -34.73 -16.11
N PRO A 481 4.61 -35.38 -15.60
CA PRO A 481 5.37 -34.87 -14.46
C PRO A 481 5.91 -33.46 -14.73
N GLU A 482 5.82 -32.55 -13.74
CA GLU A 482 6.34 -31.17 -13.84
C GLU A 482 7.82 -31.10 -14.28
N GLU A 483 8.61 -32.14 -14.02
CA GLU A 483 10.02 -32.25 -14.42
C GLU A 483 10.23 -32.41 -15.94
N GLN A 484 9.21 -32.75 -16.72
CA GLN A 484 9.30 -32.92 -18.18
C GLN A 484 8.85 -31.70 -18.99
N GLN A 485 8.34 -30.65 -18.34
CA GLN A 485 7.89 -29.40 -18.98
C GLN A 485 8.47 -28.18 -18.24
N GLY A 486 9.78 -28.20 -18.02
CA GLY A 486 10.48 -27.05 -17.46
C GLY A 486 10.29 -25.83 -18.37
N ILE A 487 9.94 -24.69 -17.77
CA ILE A 487 10.03 -23.41 -18.47
C ILE A 487 11.51 -23.20 -18.79
N THR A 488 11.82 -23.02 -20.07
CA THR A 488 13.19 -22.85 -20.58
C THR A 488 13.44 -21.43 -21.10
N GLN A 489 12.39 -20.62 -21.27
CA GLN A 489 12.51 -19.25 -21.74
C GLN A 489 11.47 -18.36 -21.04
N ILE A 490 11.71 -17.05 -21.04
CA ILE A 490 10.80 -16.06 -20.45
C ILE A 490 10.10 -15.34 -21.60
N PHE A 491 8.84 -15.71 -21.86
CA PHE A 491 7.94 -15.01 -22.78
C PHE A 491 6.75 -14.49 -21.98
N PRO A 492 6.92 -13.36 -21.28
CA PRO A 492 5.97 -12.92 -20.28
C PRO A 492 4.68 -12.46 -20.94
N TRP A 493 3.54 -12.96 -20.46
CA TRP A 493 2.22 -12.49 -20.84
C TRP A 493 1.55 -11.79 -19.67
N ARG A 494 1.21 -10.52 -19.88
CA ARG A 494 0.54 -9.61 -18.92
C ARG A 494 1.26 -9.38 -17.60
N VAL A 495 2.55 -9.74 -17.52
CA VAL A 495 3.42 -9.37 -16.38
C VAL A 495 3.52 -7.85 -16.23
N SER A 496 3.37 -7.11 -17.33
CA SER A 496 3.27 -5.65 -17.32
C SER A 496 2.11 -5.11 -16.46
N GLU A 497 0.99 -5.84 -16.34
CA GLU A 497 -0.13 -5.49 -15.46
C GLU A 497 0.24 -5.65 -13.98
N VAL A 498 1.05 -6.66 -13.67
CA VAL A 498 1.60 -6.86 -12.31
C VAL A 498 2.59 -5.76 -12.00
N ALA A 499 3.48 -5.39 -12.93
CA ALA A 499 4.38 -4.27 -12.76
C ALA A 499 3.63 -2.94 -12.56
N LYS A 500 2.53 -2.72 -13.30
CA LYS A 500 1.64 -1.56 -13.14
C LYS A 500 1.04 -1.44 -11.74
N PHE A 501 0.90 -2.54 -11.00
CA PHE A 501 0.45 -2.50 -9.61
C PHE A 501 1.44 -1.77 -8.69
N GLY A 502 2.72 -1.67 -9.05
CA GLY A 502 3.71 -0.87 -8.33
C GLY A 502 3.44 0.64 -8.32
N PHE A 503 2.58 1.15 -9.21
CA PHE A 503 2.34 2.58 -9.42
C PHE A 503 1.14 3.16 -8.68
#